data_AF-A0A4P6TVR3-F1
#
_entry.id   AF-A0A4P6TVR3-F1
#
_cell.length_a   1.000
_cell.length_b   1.000
_cell.length_c   1.000
_cell.angle_alpha   90.00
_cell.angle_beta   90.00
_cell.angle_gamma   90.00
#
_symmetry.space_group_name_H-M   'P 1'
#
loop_
_entity.id
_entity.type
_entity.pdbx_description
1 polymer ?
#
loop_
_entity_poly.entity_id
_entity_poly.type
_entity_poly.pdbx_seq_one_letter_code
_entity_poly.pdbx_strand_id
1 'polypeptide(L)'
;MDGIPDWFLDAGRGAGPAGSTAEAARARYRERTGADPWEIQNWLFRFDPELEARGWEFWDLTRATDGSGRLHLWLDTWGEPMFSWEELRWLLYACGAETVADPVVVGSGSWAAEATV
;
A
#
# COMPACT_ATOMS: atom_id res chain seq x y z
N MET A 1 18.50 -13.61 2.42
CA MET A 1 17.73 -12.35 2.57
C MET A 1 18.38 -11.24 1.76
N ASP A 2 19.27 -11.56 0.82
CA ASP A 2 19.84 -10.57 -0.09
C ASP A 2 18.77 -10.15 -1.10
N GLY A 3 18.65 -8.84 -1.34
CA GLY A 3 17.69 -8.27 -2.29
C GLY A 3 16.38 -7.73 -1.69
N ILE A 4 16.10 -7.96 -0.40
CA ILE A 4 14.96 -7.31 0.27
C ILE A 4 15.42 -5.95 0.80
N PRO A 5 14.73 -4.83 0.47
CA PRO A 5 15.10 -3.51 0.98
C PRO A 5 15.03 -3.40 2.51
N ASP A 6 15.97 -2.66 3.11
CA ASP A 6 16.03 -2.49 4.57
C ASP A 6 14.74 -1.89 5.15
N TRP A 7 14.16 -0.88 4.49
CA TRP A 7 12.90 -0.26 4.91
C TRP A 7 11.75 -1.26 5.05
N PHE A 8 11.76 -2.29 4.19
CA PHE A 8 10.74 -3.33 4.15
C PHE A 8 10.92 -4.31 5.32
N LEU A 9 12.17 -4.65 5.63
CA LEU A 9 12.52 -5.44 6.81
C LEU A 9 12.14 -4.70 8.11
N ASP A 10 12.41 -3.40 8.18
CA ASP A 10 12.09 -2.57 9.35
C ASP A 10 10.58 -2.46 9.56
N ALA A 11 9.81 -2.26 8.48
CA ALA A 11 8.35 -2.24 8.52
C ALA A 11 7.78 -3.56 9.07
N GLY A 12 8.32 -4.70 8.64
CA GLY A 12 7.86 -6.02 9.08
C GLY A 12 8.28 -6.40 10.51
N ARG A 13 9.52 -6.10 10.92
CA ARG A 13 10.08 -6.50 12.23
C ARG A 13 9.55 -5.69 13.41
N GLY A 14 8.98 -4.50 13.15
CA GLY A 14 8.60 -3.58 14.23
C GLY A 14 9.77 -3.08 15.07
N ALA A 15 10.98 -3.20 14.53
CA ALA A 15 12.24 -2.83 15.15
C ALA A 15 12.93 -1.77 14.28
N GLY A 16 12.27 -0.64 14.11
CA GLY A 16 12.88 0.58 13.58
C GLY A 16 13.37 1.47 14.74
N PRO A 17 14.28 2.41 14.48
CA PRO A 17 14.56 3.50 15.42
C PRO A 17 13.25 4.22 15.80
N ALA A 18 13.19 4.71 17.03
CA ALA A 18 12.09 5.59 17.45
C ALA A 18 12.02 6.83 16.53
N GLY A 19 10.84 7.16 16.04
CA GLY A 19 10.61 8.23 15.06
C GLY A 19 10.83 7.83 13.59
N SER A 20 11.08 6.55 13.30
CA SER A 20 11.23 6.07 11.92
C SER A 20 9.89 6.04 11.17
N THR A 21 9.95 6.10 9.83
CA THR A 21 8.79 5.92 8.95
C THR A 21 8.07 4.60 9.23
N ALA A 22 8.83 3.53 9.51
CA ALA A 22 8.30 2.22 9.85
C ALA A 22 7.46 2.25 11.14
N GLU A 23 7.92 2.93 12.20
CA GLU A 23 7.15 3.06 13.43
C GLU A 23 5.85 3.84 13.21
N ALA A 24 5.93 4.99 12.53
CA ALA A 24 4.76 5.82 12.22
C ALA A 24 3.73 5.06 11.37
N ALA A 25 4.20 4.30 10.37
CA ALA A 25 3.36 3.44 9.55
C ALA A 25 2.62 2.40 10.40
N ARG A 26 3.34 1.72 11.30
CA ARG A 26 2.76 0.71 12.20
C ARG A 26 1.70 1.32 13.12
N ALA A 27 1.96 2.51 13.65
CA ALA A 27 0.99 3.22 14.49
C ALA A 27 -0.30 3.53 13.72
N ARG A 28 -0.19 4.08 12.50
CA ARG A 28 -1.34 4.39 11.63
C ARG A 28 -2.15 3.16 11.24
N TYR A 29 -1.48 2.05 10.95
CA TYR A 29 -2.17 0.80 10.65
C TYR A 29 -3.00 0.32 11.84
N ARG A 30 -2.42 0.30 13.05
CA ARG A 30 -3.13 -0.10 14.28
C ARG A 30 -4.31 0.82 14.59
N GLU A 31 -4.10 2.13 14.49
CA GLU A 31 -5.16 3.12 14.76
C GLU A 31 -6.37 2.90 13.86
N ARG A 32 -6.14 2.54 12.58
CA ARG A 32 -7.20 2.31 11.61
C ARG A 32 -7.88 0.95 11.74
N THR A 33 -7.12 -0.13 11.92
CA THR A 33 -7.63 -1.50 11.83
C THR A 33 -7.91 -2.16 13.17
N GLY A 34 -7.31 -1.65 14.26
CA GLY A 34 -7.29 -2.32 15.56
C GLY A 34 -6.44 -3.59 15.61
N ALA A 35 -5.78 -3.96 14.51
CA ALA A 35 -4.96 -5.15 14.38
C ALA A 35 -3.47 -4.80 14.38
N ASP A 36 -2.64 -5.77 14.77
CA ASP A 36 -1.20 -5.61 14.66
C ASP A 36 -0.74 -5.60 13.21
N PRO A 37 0.25 -4.75 12.87
CA PRO A 37 0.88 -4.77 11.56
C PRO A 37 1.54 -6.11 11.31
N TRP A 38 1.56 -6.50 10.05
CA TRP A 38 1.97 -7.84 9.65
C TRP A 38 3.47 -8.07 9.81
N GLU A 39 3.81 -9.29 10.22
CA GLU A 39 5.18 -9.79 10.19
C GLU A 39 5.72 -9.87 8.76
N ILE A 40 7.05 -9.79 8.63
CA ILE A 40 7.73 -9.77 7.34
C ILE A 40 7.43 -11.02 6.48
N GLN A 41 7.22 -12.18 7.11
CA GLN A 41 6.89 -13.42 6.40
C GLN A 41 5.51 -13.34 5.76
N ASN A 42 4.54 -12.71 6.43
CA ASN A 42 3.20 -12.51 5.88
C ASN A 42 3.26 -11.55 4.70
N TRP A 43 4.10 -10.51 4.77
CA TRP A 43 4.34 -9.63 3.62
C TRP A 43 4.90 -10.37 2.44
N LEU A 44 6.00 -11.09 2.63
CA LEU A 44 6.65 -11.81 1.54
C LEU A 44 5.70 -12.81 0.88
N PHE A 45 4.93 -13.55 1.68
CA PHE A 45 3.92 -14.47 1.17
C PHE A 45 2.82 -13.75 0.40
N ARG A 46 2.29 -12.65 0.94
CA ARG A 46 1.18 -11.91 0.32
C ARG A 46 1.60 -11.14 -0.90
N PHE A 47 2.86 -10.74 -0.98
CA PHE A 47 3.41 -10.02 -2.11
C PHE A 47 4.14 -10.90 -3.13
N ASP A 48 4.12 -12.23 -2.95
CA ASP A 48 4.63 -13.17 -3.93
C ASP A 48 3.81 -13.09 -5.23
N PRO A 49 4.41 -12.69 -6.37
CA PRO A 49 3.69 -12.58 -7.63
C PRO A 49 3.17 -13.94 -8.14
N GLU A 50 3.84 -15.05 -7.81
CA GLU A 50 3.47 -16.38 -8.31
C GLU A 50 2.23 -16.95 -7.62
N LEU A 51 1.86 -16.40 -6.46
CA LEU A 51 0.70 -16.87 -5.69
C LEU A 51 -0.60 -16.15 -6.04
N GLU A 52 -0.52 -15.03 -6.77
CA GLU A 52 -1.66 -14.16 -7.13
C GLU A 52 -2.58 -13.78 -5.94
N ALA A 53 -2.09 -13.92 -4.70
CA ALA A 53 -2.91 -13.89 -3.48
C ALA A 53 -3.55 -12.51 -3.21
N ARG A 54 -3.04 -11.45 -3.85
CA ARG A 54 -3.53 -10.08 -3.70
C ARG A 54 -4.85 -9.85 -4.42
N GLY A 55 -5.08 -10.55 -5.54
CA GLY A 55 -6.23 -10.28 -6.42
C GLY A 55 -6.19 -8.89 -7.05
N TRP A 56 -5.00 -8.30 -7.18
CA TRP A 56 -4.76 -7.05 -7.87
C TRP A 56 -3.31 -6.93 -8.35
N GLU A 57 -3.11 -6.16 -9.41
CA GLU A 57 -1.81 -5.73 -9.91
C GLU A 57 -1.69 -4.20 -9.87
N PHE A 58 -0.48 -3.71 -9.60
CA PHE A 58 -0.19 -2.28 -9.72
C PHE A 58 -0.34 -1.85 -11.19
N TRP A 59 -1.13 -0.82 -11.44
CA TRP A 59 -1.29 -0.25 -12.77
C TRP A 59 -0.50 1.05 -12.92
N ASP A 60 -0.76 2.04 -12.07
CA ASP A 60 -0.13 3.35 -12.16
C ASP A 60 -0.21 4.13 -10.83
N LEU A 61 0.58 5.19 -10.70
CA LEU A 61 0.52 6.16 -9.63
C LEU A 61 0.46 7.58 -10.22
N THR A 62 -0.64 8.27 -9.97
CA THR A 62 -0.85 9.62 -10.48
C THR A 62 -0.98 10.62 -9.34
N ARG A 63 -0.84 11.91 -9.68
CA ARG A 63 -1.11 13.02 -8.77
C ARG A 63 -2.46 13.64 -9.11
N ALA A 64 -3.29 13.85 -8.08
CA ALA A 64 -4.56 14.54 -8.23
C ALA A 64 -4.35 15.97 -8.76
N THR A 65 -5.20 16.40 -9.69
CA THR A 65 -5.12 17.70 -10.36
C THR A 65 -5.76 18.85 -9.58
N ASP A 66 -6.39 18.54 -8.43
CA ASP A 66 -7.11 19.49 -7.58
C ASP A 66 -6.19 20.33 -6.65
N GLY A 67 -4.86 20.18 -6.77
CA GLY A 67 -3.88 20.88 -5.95
C GLY A 67 -3.77 20.39 -4.50
N SER A 68 -4.49 19.33 -4.13
CA SER A 68 -4.42 18.75 -2.77
C SER A 68 -3.10 18.04 -2.46
N GLY A 69 -2.30 17.75 -3.48
CA GLY A 69 -1.08 16.95 -3.34
C GLY A 69 -1.35 15.46 -3.14
N ARG A 70 -2.61 15.02 -3.18
CA ARG A 70 -2.99 13.61 -3.09
C ARG A 70 -2.43 12.81 -4.26
N LEU A 71 -2.07 11.57 -3.96
CA LEU A 71 -1.70 10.57 -4.96
C LEU A 71 -2.85 9.59 -5.13
N HIS A 72 -3.10 9.17 -6.36
CA HIS A 72 -4.04 8.09 -6.66
C HIS A 72 -3.26 6.88 -7.15
N LEU A 73 -3.45 5.77 -6.43
CA LEU A 73 -2.90 4.48 -6.80
C LEU A 73 -3.94 3.73 -7.63
N TRP A 74 -3.58 3.38 -8.85
CA TRP A 74 -4.42 2.63 -9.78
C TRP A 74 -4.05 1.17 -9.73
N LEU A 75 -5.07 0.33 -9.64
CA LEU A 75 -4.93 -1.11 -9.57
C LEU A 75 -5.78 -1.73 -10.68
N ASP A 76 -5.26 -2.80 -11.28
CA ASP A 76 -6.07 -3.71 -12.06
C ASP A 76 -6.50 -4.87 -11.17
N THR A 77 -7.81 -5.09 -11.04
CA THR A 77 -8.38 -6.22 -10.28
C THR A 77 -8.90 -7.32 -11.20
N TRP A 78 -8.67 -7.20 -12.51
CA TRP A 78 -9.20 -8.10 -13.54
C TRP A 78 -10.73 -8.28 -13.50
N GLY A 79 -11.44 -7.27 -12.98
CA GLY A 79 -12.90 -7.28 -12.86
C GLY A 79 -13.44 -7.79 -11.53
N GLU A 80 -12.57 -8.17 -10.58
CA GLU A 80 -13.01 -8.59 -9.26
C GLU A 80 -13.53 -7.38 -8.45
N PRO A 81 -14.74 -7.48 -7.86
CA PRO A 81 -15.33 -6.40 -7.06
C PRO A 81 -14.77 -6.36 -5.63
N MET A 82 -14.03 -7.39 -5.23
CA MET A 82 -13.39 -7.53 -3.92
C MET A 82 -11.96 -8.01 -4.13
N PHE A 83 -11.02 -7.31 -3.52
CA PHE A 83 -9.60 -7.66 -3.56
C PHE A 83 -8.95 -7.40 -2.20
N SER A 84 -7.77 -7.94 -2.00
CA SER A 84 -7.05 -7.88 -0.72
C SER A 84 -6.39 -6.48 -0.57
N TRP A 85 -7.20 -5.49 -0.18
CA TRP A 85 -6.81 -4.07 -0.14
C TRP A 85 -6.24 -3.61 1.21
N GLU A 86 -6.46 -4.37 2.29
CA GLU A 86 -5.86 -4.05 3.59
C GLU A 86 -4.34 -4.27 3.57
N GLU A 87 -3.86 -5.22 2.78
CA GLU A 87 -2.43 -5.40 2.44
C GLU A 87 -1.84 -4.17 1.79
N LEU A 88 -2.58 -3.65 0.81
CA LEU A 88 -2.15 -2.50 0.06
C LEU A 88 -2.11 -1.26 0.95
N ARG A 89 -3.09 -1.09 1.83
CA ARG A 89 -3.07 -0.02 2.82
C ARG A 89 -1.85 -0.11 3.73
N TRP A 90 -1.52 -1.30 4.21
CA TRP A 90 -0.34 -1.50 5.04
C TRP A 90 0.95 -1.13 4.28
N LEU A 91 1.06 -1.55 3.01
CA LEU A 91 2.15 -1.13 2.12
C LEU A 91 2.23 0.39 1.96
N LEU A 92 1.12 1.06 1.71
CA LEU A 92 1.07 2.51 1.51
C LEU A 92 1.53 3.27 2.76
N TYR A 93 1.13 2.84 3.95
CA TYR A 93 1.62 3.43 5.19
C TYR A 93 3.13 3.23 5.35
N ALA A 94 3.65 2.03 5.05
CA ALA A 94 5.10 1.76 5.11
C ALA A 94 5.90 2.61 4.11
N CYS A 95 5.31 2.94 2.97
CA CYS A 95 5.87 3.88 1.99
C CYS A 95 5.75 5.36 2.42
N GLY A 96 5.17 5.65 3.58
CA GLY A 96 5.10 6.99 4.16
C GLY A 96 3.78 7.72 3.97
N ALA A 97 2.72 7.05 3.50
CA ALA A 97 1.40 7.69 3.45
C ALA A 97 0.96 8.14 4.85
N GLU A 98 0.38 9.34 4.92
CA GLU A 98 -0.20 9.85 6.17
C GLU A 98 -1.62 9.35 6.39
N THR A 99 -2.40 9.28 5.31
CA THR A 99 -3.76 8.76 5.28
C THR A 99 -3.96 7.95 4.01
N VAL A 100 -4.73 6.87 4.10
CA VAL A 100 -5.13 6.06 2.94
C VAL A 100 -6.66 5.99 2.92
N ALA A 101 -7.27 6.40 1.81
CA ALA A 101 -8.71 6.27 1.63
C ALA A 101 -9.09 4.81 1.32
N ASP A 102 -10.35 4.45 1.52
CA ASP A 102 -10.87 3.15 1.09
C ASP A 102 -10.91 3.10 -0.45
N PRO A 103 -10.68 1.94 -1.08
CA PRO A 103 -10.67 1.83 -2.53
C PRO A 103 -12.05 2.14 -3.11
N VAL A 104 -12.06 2.81 -4.26
CA VAL A 104 -13.28 3.13 -5.01
C VAL A 104 -13.14 2.64 -6.44
N VAL A 105 -14.22 2.11 -7.00
CA VAL A 105 -14.26 1.71 -8.42
C VAL A 105 -14.64 2.93 -9.25
N VAL A 106 -13.79 3.28 -10.22
CA VAL A 106 -14.01 4.41 -11.13
C VAL A 106 -13.71 3.99 -12.56
N GLY A 107 -14.28 4.71 -13.53
CA GLY A 107 -13.97 4.48 -14.95
C GLY A 107 -12.57 4.97 -15.33
N SER A 108 -11.94 4.32 -16.32
CA SER A 108 -10.57 4.62 -16.79
C SER A 108 -10.36 6.05 -17.29
N GLY A 109 -11.44 6.76 -17.66
CA GLY A 109 -11.38 8.18 -18.00
C GLY A 109 -10.93 9.07 -16.83
N SER A 110 -11.12 8.63 -15.58
CA SER A 110 -10.65 9.35 -14.39
C SER A 110 -9.13 9.28 -14.28
N TRP A 111 -8.55 8.10 -14.51
CA TRP A 111 -7.10 7.90 -14.58
C TRP A 111 -6.47 8.71 -15.71
N ALA A 112 -7.05 8.65 -16.92
CA ALA A 112 -6.54 9.34 -18.09
C ALA A 112 -6.56 10.88 -17.98
N ALA A 113 -7.30 11.43 -17.01
CA ALA A 113 -7.34 12.87 -16.74
C ALA A 113 -6.24 13.34 -15.77
N GLU A 114 -5.45 12.44 -15.20
CA GLU A 114 -4.42 12.73 -14.21
C GLU A 114 -3.01 12.60 -14.76
N ALA A 115 -2.04 13.22 -14.08
CA ALA A 115 -0.63 13.14 -14.44
C ALA A 115 0.06 12.03 -13.63
N THR A 116 0.74 11.11 -14.33
CA THR A 116 1.64 10.12 -13.73
C THR A 116 2.79 10.81 -12.99
N VAL A 117 3.20 10.22 -11.86
CA VAL A 117 4.30 10.72 -10.97
C VAL A 117 5.66 10.23 -11.43
#